data_AF-A0A0A7M430-F1
#
_entry.id   AF-A0A0A7M430-F1
#
_cell.length_a   1.000
_cell.length_b   1.000
_cell.length_c   1.000
_cell.angle_alpha   90.00
_cell.angle_beta   90.00
_cell.angle_gamma   90.00
#
_symmetry.space_group_name_H-M   'P 1'
#
loop_
_entity.id
_entity.type
_entity.pdbx_description
1 polymer ?
#
loop_
_entity_poly.entity_id
_entity_poly.type
_entity_poly.pdbx_seq_one_letter_code
_entity_poly.pdbx_strand_id
1 'polypeptide(L)'
;ETSKLSYNYNSRLSKQSTSKEMRLKINSRERKRMHDLNSALDSLRQVIPYANGPTVKKLSKIATLLLAKNYILMLKNSLEESQKKINKICFQSHFKFLEYKVIEPRSMSNSSSISLKEFPIG
;
A
#
# COMPACT_ATOMS: atom_id res chain seq x y z
N GLU A 1 -37.66 58.90 16.10
CA GLU A 1 -36.30 58.35 16.37
C GLU A 1 -36.30 56.89 16.84
N THR A 2 -37.28 56.47 17.63
CA THR A 2 -37.44 55.09 18.15
C THR A 2 -37.47 53.99 17.08
N SER A 3 -38.13 54.20 15.95
CA SER A 3 -38.22 53.20 14.86
C SER A 3 -36.89 52.93 14.16
N LYS A 4 -35.99 53.93 14.07
CA LYS A 4 -34.67 53.77 13.46
C LYS A 4 -33.73 52.96 14.35
N LEU A 5 -33.83 53.12 15.67
CA LEU A 5 -33.08 52.32 16.66
C LEU A 5 -33.53 50.85 16.65
N SER A 6 -34.84 50.59 16.59
CA SER A 6 -35.38 49.22 16.50
C SER A 6 -34.91 48.51 15.22
N TYR A 7 -34.92 49.18 14.07
CA TYR A 7 -34.44 48.60 12.82
C TYR A 7 -32.94 48.26 12.86
N ASN A 8 -32.12 49.13 13.44
CA ASN A 8 -30.67 48.91 13.54
C ASN A 8 -30.33 47.74 14.48
N TYR A 9 -31.07 47.59 15.58
CA TYR A 9 -30.93 46.45 16.50
C TYR A 9 -31.30 45.13 15.81
N ASN A 10 -32.44 45.07 15.13
CA ASN A 10 -32.89 43.89 14.39
C ASN A 10 -31.93 43.50 13.25
N SER A 11 -31.37 44.49 12.54
CA SER A 11 -30.35 44.25 11.50
C SER A 11 -29.06 43.65 12.06
N ARG A 12 -28.61 44.08 13.25
CA ARG A 12 -27.43 43.50 13.90
C ARG A 12 -27.69 42.07 14.39
N LEU A 13 -28.87 41.79 14.94
CA LEU A 13 -29.25 40.43 15.34
C LEU A 13 -29.34 39.48 14.13
N SER A 14 -29.88 39.94 13.00
CA SER A 14 -29.94 39.14 11.77
C SER A 14 -28.55 38.90 11.17
N LYS A 15 -27.66 39.90 11.18
CA LYS A 15 -26.25 39.75 10.78
C LYS A 15 -25.47 38.82 11.72
N GLN A 16 -25.76 38.85 13.01
CA GLN A 16 -25.08 37.98 13.98
C GLN A 16 -25.58 36.54 13.93
N SER A 17 -26.88 36.31 13.68
CA SER A 17 -27.45 34.98 13.46
C SER A 17 -26.95 34.35 12.16
N THR A 18 -26.91 35.10 11.06
CA THR A 18 -26.31 34.63 9.79
C THR A 18 -24.81 34.34 9.92
N SER A 19 -24.06 35.13 10.68
CA SER A 19 -22.65 34.85 10.99
C SER A 19 -22.48 33.55 11.81
N LYS A 20 -23.34 33.33 12.81
CA LYS A 20 -23.35 32.07 13.59
C LYS A 20 -23.68 30.87 12.71
N GLU A 21 -24.68 30.99 11.84
CA GLU A 21 -25.09 29.93 10.92
C GLU A 21 -23.97 29.60 9.92
N MET A 22 -23.29 30.60 9.38
CA MET A 22 -22.13 30.41 8.51
C MET A 22 -20.99 29.67 9.24
N ARG A 23 -20.68 30.06 10.48
CA ARG A 23 -19.69 29.35 11.32
C ARG A 23 -20.09 27.90 11.56
N LEU A 24 -21.37 27.64 11.87
CA LEU A 24 -21.88 26.27 12.06
C LEU A 24 -21.77 25.44 10.78
N LYS A 25 -22.08 26.02 9.62
CA LYS A 25 -21.95 25.36 8.31
C LYS A 25 -20.50 25.02 7.99
N ILE A 26 -19.57 25.96 8.25
CA ILE A 26 -18.13 25.73 8.09
C ILE A 26 -17.64 24.62 9.01
N ASN A 27 -18.00 24.66 10.30
CA ASN A 27 -17.61 23.65 11.27
C ASN A 27 -18.16 22.26 10.92
N SER A 28 -19.41 22.20 10.42
CA SER A 28 -20.01 20.95 9.96
C SER A 28 -19.23 20.36 8.78
N ARG A 29 -18.84 21.20 7.82
CA ARG A 29 -18.03 20.78 6.68
C ARG A 29 -16.64 20.28 7.10
N GLU A 30 -15.97 20.97 8.02
CA GLU A 30 -14.65 20.55 8.49
C GLU A 30 -14.73 19.24 9.30
N ARG A 31 -15.78 19.05 10.10
CA ARG A 31 -16.02 17.75 10.76
C ARG A 31 -16.16 16.64 9.73
N LYS A 32 -16.96 16.84 8.67
CA LYS A 32 -17.11 15.84 7.61
C LYS A 32 -15.77 15.51 6.95
N ARG A 33 -14.99 16.53 6.57
CA ARG A 33 -13.64 16.35 6.03
C ARG A 33 -12.73 15.55 6.98
N MET A 34 -12.78 15.84 8.27
CA MET A 34 -12.00 15.11 9.27
C MET A 34 -12.47 13.66 9.45
N HIS A 35 -13.78 13.39 9.33
CA HIS A 35 -14.31 12.02 9.31
C HIS A 35 -13.80 11.24 8.10
N ASP A 36 -13.81 11.84 6.92
CA ASP A 36 -13.31 11.20 5.69
C ASP A 36 -11.81 10.88 5.83
N LEU A 37 -11.02 11.85 6.34
CA LEU A 37 -9.59 11.66 6.60
C LEU A 37 -9.32 10.54 7.63
N ASN A 38 -10.05 10.52 8.74
CA ASN A 38 -9.88 9.50 9.77
C ASN A 38 -10.30 8.11 9.25
N SER A 39 -11.33 8.04 8.39
CA SER A 39 -11.77 6.80 7.75
C SER A 39 -10.67 6.25 6.83
N ALA A 40 -10.05 7.10 6.00
CA ALA A 40 -8.92 6.69 5.17
C ALA A 40 -7.72 6.19 6.01
N LEU A 41 -7.44 6.85 7.15
CA LEU A 41 -6.39 6.40 8.07
C LEU A 41 -6.72 5.05 8.72
N ASP A 42 -7.99 4.79 9.01
CA ASP A 42 -8.45 3.49 9.53
C ASP A 42 -8.34 2.40 8.47
N SER A 43 -8.67 2.68 7.21
CA SER A 43 -8.39 1.75 6.09
C SER A 43 -6.90 1.48 5.93
N LEU A 44 -6.04 2.49 6.14
CA LEU A 44 -4.59 2.28 6.14
C LEU A 44 -4.15 1.33 7.27
N ARG A 45 -4.73 1.42 8.47
CA ARG A 45 -4.41 0.49 9.56
C ARG A 45 -4.68 -0.96 9.17
N GLN A 46 -5.78 -1.20 8.43
CA GLN A 46 -6.18 -2.57 8.05
C GLN A 46 -5.12 -3.30 7.22
N VAL A 47 -4.29 -2.58 6.45
CA VAL A 47 -3.26 -3.18 5.61
C VAL A 47 -1.88 -3.20 6.26
N ILE A 48 -1.73 -2.66 7.48
CA ILE A 48 -0.45 -2.67 8.20
C ILE A 48 -0.28 -4.03 8.90
N PRO A 49 0.86 -4.72 8.72
CA PRO A 49 1.14 -5.97 9.41
C PRO A 49 1.11 -5.80 10.93
N TYR A 50 0.52 -6.76 11.64
CA TYR A 50 0.45 -6.81 13.11
C TYR A 50 -0.31 -5.64 13.78
N ALA A 51 -0.90 -4.73 12.99
CA ALA A 51 -1.74 -3.66 13.50
C ALA A 51 -3.19 -4.11 13.80
N ASN A 52 -3.54 -5.32 13.40
CA ASN A 52 -4.89 -5.87 13.50
C ASN A 52 -4.88 -7.12 14.38
N GLY A 53 -5.83 -7.20 15.30
CA GLY A 53 -6.04 -8.38 16.13
C GLY A 53 -6.99 -8.06 17.28
N PRO A 54 -7.75 -9.06 17.79
CA PRO A 54 -8.74 -8.84 18.85
C PRO A 54 -8.13 -8.29 20.16
N THR A 55 -6.82 -8.49 20.36
CA THR A 55 -6.07 -8.02 21.53
C THR A 55 -5.17 -6.81 21.23
N VAL A 56 -5.07 -6.40 19.96
CA VAL A 56 -4.16 -5.33 19.53
C VAL A 56 -4.87 -3.98 19.66
N LYS A 57 -4.26 -3.05 20.40
CA LYS A 57 -4.79 -1.69 20.59
C LYS A 57 -4.68 -0.89 19.29
N LYS A 58 -5.66 -0.01 19.04
CA LYS A 58 -5.65 0.93 17.91
C LYS A 58 -4.40 1.82 17.95
N LEU A 59 -3.62 1.78 16.87
CA LEU A 59 -2.40 2.58 16.73
C LEU A 59 -2.69 4.09 16.67
N SER A 60 -1.81 4.89 17.26
CA SER A 60 -1.83 6.35 17.13
C SER A 60 -1.64 6.78 15.66
N LYS A 61 -2.01 8.03 15.33
CA LYS A 61 -1.87 8.55 13.96
C LYS A 61 -0.41 8.49 13.48
N ILE A 62 0.52 8.94 14.33
CA ILE A 62 1.96 8.93 14.01
C ILE A 62 2.50 7.50 13.87
N ALA A 63 2.14 6.59 14.79
CA ALA A 63 2.57 5.20 14.71
C ALA A 63 2.08 4.53 13.42
N THR A 64 0.82 4.77 13.05
CA THR A 64 0.23 4.26 11.80
C THR A 64 1.05 4.70 10.58
N LEU A 65 1.39 5.99 10.50
CA LEU A 65 2.17 6.52 9.37
C LEU A 65 3.61 5.97 9.34
N LEU A 66 4.26 5.83 10.50
CA LEU A 66 5.60 5.26 10.60
C LEU A 66 5.63 3.79 10.17
N LEU A 67 4.69 2.98 10.66
CA LEU A 67 4.60 1.58 10.28
C LEU A 67 4.29 1.43 8.79
N ALA A 68 3.37 2.23 8.24
CA ALA A 68 3.07 2.22 6.81
C ALA A 68 4.30 2.53 5.96
N LYS A 69 5.07 3.56 6.31
CA LYS A 69 6.33 3.90 5.61
C LYS A 69 7.32 2.74 5.64
N ASN A 70 7.54 2.16 6.82
CA ASN A 70 8.48 1.06 7.00
C ASN A 70 8.03 -0.19 6.25
N TYR A 71 6.72 -0.44 6.21
CA TYR A 71 6.15 -1.57 5.49
C TYR A 71 6.37 -1.46 3.98
N ILE A 72 6.13 -0.27 3.39
CA ILE A 72 6.44 -0.01 1.98
C ILE A 72 7.91 -0.29 1.68
N LEU A 73 8.83 0.19 2.53
CA LEU A 73 10.27 -0.04 2.35
C LEU A 73 10.63 -1.53 2.43
N MET A 74 10.05 -2.26 3.38
CA MET A 74 10.26 -3.70 3.53
C MET A 74 9.78 -4.46 2.28
N LEU A 75 8.59 -4.14 1.77
CA LEU A 75 8.06 -4.76 0.55
C LEU A 75 8.96 -4.50 -0.66
N LYS A 76 9.45 -3.26 -0.81
CA LYS A 76 10.40 -2.91 -1.87
C LYS A 76 11.68 -3.75 -1.77
N ASN A 77 12.30 -3.81 -0.60
CA ASN A 77 13.52 -4.58 -0.39
C ASN A 77 13.30 -6.08 -0.65
N SER A 78 12.16 -6.62 -0.21
CA SER A 78 11.79 -8.02 -0.44
C SER A 78 11.65 -8.34 -1.93
N LEU A 79 11.13 -7.39 -2.74
CA LEU A 79 11.01 -7.56 -4.18
C LEU A 79 12.39 -7.59 -4.86
N GLU A 80 13.27 -6.65 -4.50
CA GLU A 80 14.64 -6.58 -5.03
C GLU A 80 15.45 -7.84 -4.68
N GLU A 81 15.32 -8.34 -3.45
CA GLU A 81 15.99 -9.58 -3.03
C GLU A 81 15.47 -10.79 -3.80
N SER A 82 14.15 -10.88 -4.02
CA SER A 82 13.54 -11.95 -4.80
C SER A 82 14.02 -11.94 -6.24
N GLN A 83 14.13 -10.77 -6.87
CA GLN A 83 14.69 -10.62 -8.22
C GLN A 83 16.16 -11.05 -8.28
N LYS A 84 16.98 -10.66 -7.29
CA LYS A 84 18.38 -11.11 -7.21
C LYS A 84 18.48 -12.63 -7.09
N LYS A 85 17.62 -13.25 -6.28
CA LYS A 85 17.56 -14.72 -6.14
C LYS A 85 17.19 -15.39 -7.47
N ILE A 86 16.16 -14.89 -8.15
CA ILE A 86 15.75 -15.40 -9.47
C ILE A 86 16.90 -15.29 -10.49
N ASN A 87 17.54 -14.13 -10.57
CA ASN A 87 18.67 -13.91 -11.47
C ASN A 87 19.79 -14.90 -11.16
N LYS A 88 20.16 -15.05 -9.88
CA LYS A 88 21.19 -16.02 -9.46
C LYS A 88 20.82 -17.44 -9.88
N ILE A 89 19.58 -17.87 -9.66
CA ILE A 89 19.11 -19.20 -10.08
C ILE A 89 19.18 -19.34 -11.60
N CYS A 90 18.72 -18.35 -12.36
CA CYS A 90 18.74 -18.38 -13.82
C CYS A 90 20.18 -18.46 -14.38
N PHE A 91 21.10 -17.65 -13.86
CA PHE A 91 22.52 -17.72 -14.20
C PHE A 91 23.14 -19.07 -13.81
N GLN A 92 22.83 -19.59 -12.61
CA GLN A 92 23.32 -20.90 -12.16
C GLN A 92 22.81 -22.04 -13.05
N SER A 93 21.52 -22.03 -13.40
CA SER A 93 20.90 -23.02 -14.29
C SER A 93 21.50 -22.95 -15.70
N HIS A 94 21.74 -21.74 -16.20
CA HIS A 94 22.40 -21.55 -17.49
C HIS A 94 23.85 -22.05 -17.48
N PHE A 95 24.62 -21.73 -16.43
CA PHE A 95 26.00 -22.22 -16.27
C PHE A 95 26.04 -23.75 -16.19
N LYS A 96 25.19 -24.37 -15.36
CA LYS A 96 25.06 -25.84 -15.30
C LYS A 96 24.70 -26.46 -16.64
N PHE A 97 23.81 -25.83 -17.40
CA PHE A 97 23.45 -26.29 -18.75
C PHE A 97 24.64 -26.25 -19.72
N LEU A 98 25.43 -25.17 -19.69
CA LEU A 98 26.64 -25.06 -20.50
C LEU A 98 27.71 -26.07 -20.07
N GLU A 99 27.91 -26.27 -18.77
CA GLU A 99 28.81 -27.29 -18.22
C GLU A 99 28.40 -28.70 -18.68
N TYR A 100 27.10 -29.02 -18.65
CA TYR A 100 26.57 -30.28 -19.16
C TYR A 100 26.81 -30.46 -20.67
N LYS A 101 26.83 -29.37 -21.44
CA LYS A 101 27.09 -29.40 -22.89
C LYS A 101 28.58 -29.46 -23.25
N VAL A 102 29.45 -29.00 -22.35
CA VAL A 102 30.92 -29.05 -22.50
C VAL A 102 31.49 -30.44 -22.13
N ILE A 103 30.77 -31.21 -21.30
CA ILE A 103 31.19 -32.55 -20.84
C ILE A 103 30.62 -33.69 -21.74
N GLU A 104 30.32 -33.43 -23.02
CA GLU A 104 30.09 -34.50 -24.01
C GLU A 104 31.37 -34.77 -24.82
N PRO A 105 32.13 -35.87 -24.56
CA PRO A 105 33.18 -36.29 -25.46
C PRO A 105 32.54 -36.80 -26.75
N ARG A 106 32.74 -36.02 -27.82
CA ARG A 106 32.42 -36.33 -29.20
C ARG A 106 32.78 -37.79 -29.55
N SER A 107 31.77 -38.66 -29.64
CA SER A 107 31.82 -39.88 -30.43
C SER A 107 30.50 -40.06 -31.19
N MET A 108 30.28 -39.17 -32.17
CA MET A 108 29.30 -39.41 -33.22
C MET A 108 29.94 -40.29 -34.30
N SER A 109 29.86 -41.61 -34.09
CA SER A 109 29.82 -42.61 -35.16
C SER A 109 29.27 -43.93 -34.62
N ASN A 110 27.96 -44.10 -34.66
CA ASN A 110 27.30 -45.00 -35.62
C ASN A 110 25.85 -45.23 -35.22
N SER A 111 25.01 -45.25 -36.26
CA SER A 111 23.60 -45.55 -36.28
C SER A 111 23.17 -46.65 -35.30
N SER A 112 22.21 -46.33 -34.43
CA SER A 112 21.07 -47.19 -34.03
C SER A 112 20.11 -46.38 -33.16
N SER A 113 18.83 -46.46 -33.49
CA SER A 113 17.66 -45.80 -32.90
C SER A 113 17.68 -45.71 -31.37
N ILE A 114 17.45 -44.53 -30.79
CA ILE A 114 17.20 -44.38 -29.35
C ILE A 114 15.88 -43.65 -29.13
N SER A 115 14.95 -44.39 -28.54
CA SER A 115 13.60 -43.99 -28.17
C SER A 115 13.60 -42.84 -27.17
N LEU A 116 12.77 -41.81 -27.41
CA LEU A 116 12.42 -40.79 -26.43
C LEU A 116 11.83 -41.48 -25.18
N LYS A 117 12.58 -41.50 -24.09
CA LYS A 117 12.03 -41.75 -22.75
C LYS A 117 11.85 -40.42 -22.06
N GLU A 118 10.62 -40.17 -21.65
CA GLU A 118 10.15 -38.97 -20.98
C GLU A 118 10.99 -38.61 -19.75
N PHE A 119 11.20 -37.30 -19.56
CA PHE A 119 11.74 -36.76 -18.32
C PHE A 119 10.65 -36.78 -17.23
N PRO A 120 10.94 -37.23 -16.00
CA PRO A 120 9.98 -37.14 -14.91
C PRO A 120 9.90 -35.69 -14.44
N ILE A 121 8.69 -35.14 -14.47
CA ILE A 121 8.33 -33.92 -13.76
C ILE A 121 8.07 -34.37 -12.31
N GLY A 122 8.98 -33.98 -11.40
CA GLY A 122 8.77 -34.01 -9.96
C GLY A 122 8.59 -32.58 -9.45
#